data_AF-A0A8A3P2D3-F1
#
_entry.id   AF-A0A8A3P2D3-F1
#
_cell.length_a   1.000
_cell.length_b   1.000
_cell.length_c   1.000
_cell.angle_alpha   90.00
_cell.angle_beta   90.00
_cell.angle_gamma   90.00
#
_symmetry.space_group_name_H-M   'P 1'
#
loop_
_entity.id
_entity.type
_entity.pdbx_description
1 polymer ?
#
loop_
_entity_poly.entity_id
_entity_poly.type
_entity_poly.pdbx_seq_one_letter_code
_entity_poly.pdbx_strand_id
1 'polypeptide(L)'
;MSPRAPSNFSKLFNLRDGASPFTLVLDSLGQSGRGVVGEFWRRALISKSKVIFISFSTLQKQLLFKPDVFISAHSKPLSQLRREIVAHLPSSPTAPPSTSQQKILLIIDNLHPLASYPNHLSPFLTSLFIHPTISLLCTYHLDIPLPSPTTTTNPYTPTPLTTLLSLATAILEPHNFTHALARKRARDKSAREPEFGIAEGREGVIMGLGNGKTADAKKGEIIITLEIRRRSGRGTRESFVYTPPPPPPAHHTSFSIMTKDLGTIQLLDEHPSFAAPEISDHDSMAKVGGDEGIVGDVTFNLGLTEKQKRDRENVVLPYFDAQKEGGIGSGGKILYEMGAEDREDFDDEEDEI
;
A
#
# COMPACT_ATOMS: atom_id res chain seq x y z
N MET A 1 19.52 16.49 3.52
CA MET A 1 19.33 15.33 2.63
C MET A 1 17.85 15.14 2.38
N SER A 2 17.40 15.08 1.13
CA SER A 2 15.98 14.82 0.81
C SER A 2 15.66 13.36 1.13
N PRO A 3 14.56 13.03 1.84
CA PRO A 3 14.12 11.65 1.98
C PRO A 3 13.89 11.08 0.57
N ARG A 4 14.57 9.97 0.28
CA ARG A 4 14.57 9.36 -1.05
C ARG A 4 13.31 8.51 -1.10
N ALA A 5 12.24 9.00 -1.72
CA ALA A 5 11.01 8.23 -1.87
C ALA A 5 11.33 6.84 -2.47
N PRO A 6 10.87 5.73 -1.87
CA PRO A 6 11.25 4.41 -2.32
C PRO A 6 10.79 4.15 -3.76
N SER A 7 11.55 3.28 -4.43
CA SER A 7 11.50 3.15 -5.88
C SER A 7 10.12 2.75 -6.40
N ASN A 8 9.32 2.02 -5.64
CA ASN A 8 8.00 1.53 -6.08
C ASN A 8 6.89 2.59 -5.92
N PHE A 9 6.87 3.30 -4.80
CA PHE A 9 5.93 4.38 -4.57
C PHE A 9 6.11 5.51 -5.59
N SER A 10 7.36 5.89 -5.86
CA SER A 10 7.67 6.91 -6.85
C SER A 10 7.34 6.47 -8.29
N LYS A 11 7.46 5.18 -8.63
CA LYS A 11 7.04 4.65 -9.95
C LYS A 11 5.53 4.77 -10.15
N LEU A 12 4.73 4.39 -9.15
CA LEU A 12 3.27 4.41 -9.22
C LEU A 12 2.74 5.82 -9.44
N PHE A 13 3.13 6.75 -8.57
CA PHE A 13 2.65 8.13 -8.60
C PHE A 13 3.13 8.93 -9.83
N ASN A 14 4.26 8.56 -10.42
CA ASN A 14 4.78 9.19 -11.64
C ASN A 14 4.24 8.53 -12.92
N LEU A 15 3.31 7.58 -12.81
CA LEU A 15 2.72 6.85 -13.94
C LEU A 15 3.79 6.29 -14.89
N ARG A 16 4.94 5.84 -14.38
CA ARG A 16 6.07 5.36 -15.22
C ARG A 16 5.74 4.04 -15.91
N ASP A 17 6.51 3.64 -16.93
CA ASP A 17 6.25 2.40 -17.66
C ASP A 17 6.36 1.20 -16.71
N GLY A 18 5.29 0.39 -16.66
CA GLY A 18 5.06 -0.64 -15.63
C GLY A 18 4.24 -0.19 -14.42
N ALA A 19 3.66 1.03 -14.44
CA ALA A 19 2.70 1.47 -13.43
C ALA A 19 1.41 0.63 -13.48
N SER A 20 0.75 0.56 -12.32
CA SER A 20 -0.50 -0.18 -12.12
C SER A 20 -1.60 0.33 -13.08
N PRO A 21 -2.19 -0.52 -13.93
CA PRO A 21 -3.28 -0.11 -14.81
C PRO A 21 -4.53 0.29 -14.00
N PHE A 22 -4.77 -0.36 -12.86
CA PHE A 22 -5.90 -0.05 -11.98
C PHE A 22 -5.44 0.18 -10.53
N THR A 23 -5.45 1.44 -10.12
CA THR A 23 -5.17 1.90 -8.76
C THR A 23 -6.47 2.22 -8.03
N LEU A 24 -6.70 1.55 -6.90
CA LEU A 24 -7.86 1.74 -6.04
C LEU A 24 -7.46 2.53 -4.79
N VAL A 25 -8.16 3.62 -4.50
CA VAL A 25 -8.01 4.42 -3.27
C VAL A 25 -9.16 4.06 -2.33
N LEU A 26 -8.84 3.51 -1.16
CA LEU A 26 -9.79 3.11 -0.13
C LEU A 26 -9.77 4.14 0.99
N ASP A 27 -10.64 5.14 0.93
CA ASP A 27 -10.67 6.19 1.93
C ASP A 27 -11.83 6.00 2.94
N SER A 28 -11.77 6.80 4.01
CA SER A 28 -12.73 6.79 5.11
C SER A 28 -13.09 8.23 5.49
N LEU A 29 -14.14 8.41 6.29
CA LEU A 29 -14.49 9.67 6.94
C LEU A 29 -13.36 10.18 7.83
N GLY A 30 -12.56 9.28 8.41
CA GLY A 30 -11.39 9.64 9.22
C GLY A 30 -10.25 10.25 8.41
N GLN A 31 -10.12 9.88 7.15
CA GLN A 31 -9.12 10.43 6.23
C GLN A 31 -9.60 10.27 4.78
N SER A 32 -9.93 11.39 4.13
CA SER A 32 -10.31 11.38 2.71
C SER A 32 -9.10 11.18 1.79
N GLY A 33 -9.32 10.50 0.67
CA GLY A 33 -8.35 10.28 -0.40
C GLY A 33 -8.07 11.48 -1.30
N ARG A 34 -8.75 12.63 -1.09
CA ARG A 34 -8.59 13.84 -1.93
C ARG A 34 -7.15 14.32 -2.05
N GLY A 35 -6.37 14.26 -0.96
CA GLY A 35 -4.95 14.63 -0.98
C GLY A 35 -4.12 13.73 -1.90
N VAL A 36 -4.40 12.43 -1.88
CA VAL A 36 -3.77 11.41 -2.73
C VAL A 36 -4.13 11.65 -4.20
N VAL A 37 -5.41 11.82 -4.51
CA VAL A 37 -5.89 12.11 -5.88
C VAL A 37 -5.28 13.41 -6.42
N GLY A 38 -5.19 14.45 -5.59
CA GLY A 38 -4.55 15.72 -5.95
C GLY A 38 -3.05 15.57 -6.25
N GLU A 39 -2.33 14.71 -5.53
CA GLU A 39 -0.93 14.40 -5.81
C GLU A 39 -0.76 13.64 -7.13
N PHE A 40 -1.63 12.66 -7.43
CA PHE A 40 -1.65 11.99 -8.74
C PHE A 40 -1.87 12.98 -9.87
N TRP A 41 -2.80 13.93 -9.72
CA TRP A 41 -3.00 14.99 -10.70
C TRP A 41 -1.78 15.90 -10.86
N ARG A 42 -1.15 16.37 -9.78
CA ARG A 42 0.05 17.23 -9.85
C ARG A 42 1.20 16.54 -10.59
N ARG A 43 1.40 15.25 -10.34
CA ARG A 43 2.43 14.46 -11.04
C ARG A 43 2.06 14.16 -12.48
N ALA A 44 0.78 13.91 -12.77
CA ALA A 44 0.28 13.78 -14.13
C ALA A 44 0.57 15.05 -14.95
N LEU A 45 0.37 16.24 -14.36
CA LEU A 45 0.67 17.51 -15.01
C LEU A 45 2.17 17.66 -15.33
N ILE A 46 3.06 17.33 -14.39
CA ILE A 46 4.52 17.36 -14.61
C ILE A 46 4.94 16.37 -15.71
N SER A 47 4.33 15.18 -15.73
CA SER A 47 4.57 14.16 -16.76
C SER A 47 3.89 14.47 -18.11
N LYS A 48 3.15 15.58 -18.22
CA LYS A 48 2.34 15.96 -19.39
C LYS A 48 1.33 14.88 -19.81
N SER A 49 0.82 14.11 -18.84
CA SER A 49 -0.24 13.12 -19.05
C SER A 49 -1.60 13.81 -19.18
N LYS A 50 -2.47 13.29 -20.04
CA LYS A 50 -3.85 13.78 -20.18
C LYS A 50 -4.68 13.28 -19.01
N VAL A 51 -5.34 14.18 -18.28
CA VAL A 51 -6.18 13.85 -17.12
C VAL A 51 -7.66 14.01 -17.46
N ILE A 52 -8.41 12.92 -17.38
CA ILE A 52 -9.87 12.90 -17.55
C ILE A 52 -10.49 12.59 -16.19
N PHE A 53 -11.28 13.53 -15.67
CA PHE A 53 -11.97 13.39 -14.39
C PHE A 53 -13.44 13.05 -14.62
N ILE A 54 -13.88 11.94 -14.02
CA ILE A 54 -15.24 11.42 -14.07
C ILE A 54 -15.88 11.63 -12.71
N SER A 55 -16.93 12.45 -12.67
CA SER A 55 -17.59 12.86 -11.45
C SER A 55 -18.96 12.21 -11.27
N PHE A 56 -19.09 11.36 -10.26
CA PHE A 56 -20.35 10.82 -9.75
C PHE A 56 -20.91 11.64 -8.58
N SER A 57 -20.07 12.38 -7.85
CA SER A 57 -20.47 13.11 -6.64
C SER A 57 -19.81 14.48 -6.49
N THR A 58 -18.69 14.71 -7.17
CA THR A 58 -17.85 15.90 -6.99
C THR A 58 -18.25 17.02 -7.96
N LEU A 59 -18.81 18.10 -7.44
CA LEU A 59 -19.08 19.28 -8.26
C LEU A 59 -17.77 19.90 -8.76
N GLN A 60 -17.72 20.32 -10.02
CA GLN A 60 -16.52 20.90 -10.64
C GLN A 60 -15.96 22.10 -9.84
N LYS A 61 -16.83 22.91 -9.22
CA LYS A 61 -16.44 24.05 -8.38
C LYS A 61 -15.70 23.66 -7.08
N GLN A 62 -15.87 22.41 -6.63
CA GLN A 62 -15.27 21.87 -5.41
C GLN A 62 -13.95 21.13 -5.69
N LEU A 63 -13.52 21.07 -6.95
CA LEU A 63 -12.24 20.46 -7.31
C LEU A 63 -11.09 21.37 -6.89
N LEU A 64 -10.11 20.78 -6.20
CA LEU A 64 -8.85 21.43 -5.85
C LEU A 64 -7.92 21.61 -7.06
N PHE A 65 -8.32 21.10 -8.23
CA PHE A 65 -7.53 21.09 -9.46
C PHE A 65 -8.40 21.19 -10.71
N LYS A 66 -7.79 21.61 -11.82
CA LYS A 66 -8.46 21.71 -13.13
C LYS A 66 -8.04 20.53 -14.02
N PRO A 67 -8.91 19.55 -14.29
CA PRO A 67 -8.62 18.47 -15.24
C PRO A 67 -8.67 18.97 -16.69
N ASP A 68 -8.06 18.22 -17.61
CA ASP A 68 -8.14 18.54 -19.05
C ASP A 68 -9.55 18.31 -19.59
N VAL A 69 -10.20 17.25 -19.11
CA VAL A 69 -11.59 16.91 -19.44
C VAL A 69 -12.33 16.60 -18.14
N PHE A 70 -13.48 17.23 -17.97
CA PHE A 70 -14.41 16.95 -16.87
C PHE A 70 -15.68 16.32 -17.43
N ILE A 71 -15.99 15.10 -17.00
CA ILE A 71 -17.18 14.34 -17.41
C ILE A 71 -18.07 14.18 -16.17
N SER A 72 -19.28 14.73 -16.22
CA SER A 72 -20.28 14.45 -15.19
C SER A 72 -20.99 13.13 -15.49
N ALA A 73 -20.98 12.21 -14.54
CA ALA A 73 -21.67 10.93 -14.57
C ALA A 73 -23.08 10.99 -13.91
N HIS A 74 -23.49 12.15 -13.40
CA HIS A 74 -24.80 12.33 -12.78
C HIS A 74 -25.94 11.99 -13.74
N SER A 75 -26.84 11.10 -13.30
CA SER A 75 -28.06 10.70 -14.01
C SER A 75 -27.85 10.15 -15.43
N LYS A 76 -26.64 9.66 -15.76
CA LYS A 76 -26.33 9.08 -17.07
C LYS A 76 -26.32 7.54 -17.01
N PRO A 77 -26.84 6.84 -18.03
CA PRO A 77 -26.67 5.39 -18.13
C PRO A 77 -25.21 5.04 -18.43
N LEU A 78 -24.75 3.88 -17.93
CA LEU A 78 -23.36 3.43 -18.05
C LEU A 78 -22.87 3.34 -19.52
N SER A 79 -23.75 2.97 -20.44
CA SER A 79 -23.45 2.90 -21.88
C SER A 79 -23.14 4.29 -22.48
N GLN A 80 -23.92 5.31 -22.11
CA GLN A 80 -23.69 6.68 -22.54
C GLN A 80 -22.42 7.26 -21.92
N LEU A 81 -22.21 7.03 -20.62
CA LEU A 81 -21.00 7.45 -19.91
C LEU A 81 -19.75 6.85 -20.55
N ARG A 82 -19.76 5.56 -20.85
CA ARG A 82 -18.67 4.88 -21.56
C ARG A 82 -18.40 5.55 -22.90
N ARG A 83 -19.43 5.78 -23.72
CA ARG A 83 -19.25 6.41 -25.04
C ARG A 83 -18.60 7.80 -24.95
N GLU A 84 -18.99 8.59 -23.95
CA GLU A 84 -18.41 9.92 -23.70
C GLU A 84 -16.94 9.83 -23.27
N ILE A 85 -16.61 8.90 -22.36
CA ILE A 85 -15.20 8.67 -21.96
C ILE A 85 -14.37 8.24 -23.17
N VAL A 86 -14.85 7.27 -23.96
CA VAL A 86 -14.14 6.73 -25.12
C VAL A 86 -13.96 7.77 -26.22
N ALA A 87 -14.89 8.69 -26.40
CA ALA A 87 -14.75 9.80 -27.35
C ALA A 87 -13.55 10.71 -27.04
N HIS A 88 -13.10 10.76 -25.78
CA HIS A 88 -11.92 11.52 -25.36
C HIS A 88 -10.63 10.69 -25.33
N LEU A 89 -10.70 9.38 -25.58
CA LEU A 89 -9.55 8.49 -25.70
C LEU A 89 -9.04 8.48 -27.15
N PRO A 90 -7.73 8.25 -27.37
CA PRO A 90 -7.17 8.17 -28.70
C PRO A 90 -7.85 7.04 -29.48
N SER A 91 -8.48 7.42 -30.59
CA SER A 91 -9.16 6.50 -31.49
C SER A 91 -8.14 5.90 -32.45
N SER A 92 -7.41 4.85 -32.06
CA SER A 92 -6.90 3.80 -32.95
C SER A 92 -5.74 2.99 -32.33
N PRO A 93 -5.78 1.65 -32.35
CA PRO A 93 -4.62 0.79 -32.11
C PRO A 93 -3.68 0.61 -33.33
N THR A 94 -3.96 1.25 -34.47
CA THR A 94 -3.21 1.10 -35.74
C THR A 94 -2.40 2.35 -36.16
N ALA A 95 -2.37 3.42 -35.36
CA ALA A 95 -1.45 4.52 -35.64
C ALA A 95 0.01 4.04 -35.42
N PRO A 96 0.96 4.33 -36.33
CA PRO A 96 2.36 3.97 -36.13
C PRO A 96 2.84 4.54 -34.79
N PRO A 97 3.76 3.85 -34.08
CA PRO A 97 4.28 4.32 -32.80
C PRO A 97 5.02 5.64 -33.01
N SER A 98 4.29 6.74 -32.94
CA SER A 98 4.88 8.05 -32.76
C SER A 98 5.65 8.01 -31.45
N THR A 99 6.87 8.52 -31.47
CA THR A 99 7.94 8.43 -30.47
C THR A 99 7.59 8.97 -29.06
N SER A 100 6.34 9.36 -28.80
CA SER A 100 5.81 9.74 -27.50
C SER A 100 4.31 9.46 -27.40
N GLN A 101 3.90 8.23 -27.07
CA GLN A 101 2.50 7.97 -26.71
C GLN A 101 2.18 8.67 -25.38
N GLN A 102 1.29 9.67 -25.41
CA GLN A 102 0.88 10.40 -24.22
C GLN A 102 0.10 9.47 -23.27
N LYS A 103 0.47 9.46 -22.00
CA LYS A 103 -0.24 8.69 -20.96
C LYS A 103 -1.55 9.36 -20.58
N ILE A 104 -2.55 8.55 -20.25
CA ILE A 104 -3.89 9.03 -19.91
C ILE A 104 -4.22 8.56 -18.51
N LEU A 105 -4.52 9.51 -17.62
CA LEU A 105 -4.99 9.24 -16.28
C LEU A 105 -6.51 9.44 -16.25
N LEU A 106 -7.25 8.36 -16.05
CA LEU A 106 -8.69 8.38 -15.78
C LEU A 106 -8.89 8.42 -14.27
N ILE A 107 -9.60 9.43 -13.77
CA ILE A 107 -9.92 9.57 -12.34
C ILE A 107 -11.42 9.40 -12.16
N ILE A 108 -11.84 8.40 -11.38
CA ILE A 108 -13.23 8.23 -10.93
C ILE A 108 -13.32 8.60 -9.45
N ASP A 109 -14.14 9.61 -9.15
CA ASP A 109 -14.24 10.18 -7.81
C ASP A 109 -14.96 9.29 -6.79
N ASN A 110 -15.96 8.52 -7.21
CA ASN A 110 -16.75 7.67 -6.33
C ASN A 110 -17.27 6.45 -7.08
N LEU A 111 -16.86 5.26 -6.63
CA LEU A 111 -17.31 3.98 -7.19
C LEU A 111 -18.64 3.47 -6.61
N HIS A 112 -19.18 4.07 -5.55
CA HIS A 112 -20.36 3.58 -4.84
C HIS A 112 -21.62 3.45 -5.73
N PRO A 113 -21.93 4.41 -6.64
CA PRO A 113 -23.07 4.25 -7.55
C PRO A 113 -22.93 3.03 -8.48
N LEU A 114 -21.70 2.66 -8.83
CA LEU A 114 -21.41 1.48 -9.64
C LEU A 114 -21.39 0.20 -8.79
N ALA A 115 -20.90 0.29 -7.55
CA ALA A 115 -20.90 -0.81 -6.57
C ALA A 115 -22.32 -1.23 -6.15
N SER A 116 -23.30 -0.33 -6.26
CA SER A 116 -24.72 -0.64 -6.08
C SER A 116 -25.24 -1.65 -7.12
N TYR A 117 -24.51 -1.86 -8.24
CA TYR A 117 -24.83 -2.84 -9.28
C TYR A 117 -23.63 -3.77 -9.53
N PRO A 118 -23.41 -4.80 -8.69
CA PRO A 118 -22.23 -5.66 -8.74
C PRO A 118 -21.97 -6.28 -10.13
N ASN A 119 -23.04 -6.68 -10.83
CA ASN A 119 -22.97 -7.33 -12.14
C ASN A 119 -22.39 -6.42 -13.25
N HIS A 120 -22.49 -5.10 -13.09
CA HIS A 120 -22.00 -4.14 -14.09
C HIS A 120 -20.65 -3.53 -13.72
N LEU A 121 -20.19 -3.71 -12.48
CA LEU A 121 -18.95 -3.12 -11.96
C LEU A 121 -17.71 -3.58 -12.73
N SER A 122 -17.45 -4.89 -12.75
CA SER A 122 -16.27 -5.43 -13.44
C SER A 122 -16.32 -5.17 -14.95
N PRO A 123 -17.42 -5.48 -15.68
CA PRO A 123 -17.47 -5.25 -17.12
C PRO A 123 -17.28 -3.78 -17.49
N PHE A 124 -17.82 -2.85 -16.70
CA PHE A 124 -17.65 -1.43 -16.95
C PHE A 124 -16.19 -0.99 -16.81
N LEU A 125 -15.52 -1.32 -15.69
CA LEU A 125 -14.12 -0.94 -15.48
C LEU A 125 -13.20 -1.57 -16.54
N THR A 126 -13.41 -2.85 -16.87
CA THR A 126 -12.66 -3.53 -17.94
C THR A 126 -12.86 -2.84 -19.29
N SER A 127 -14.06 -2.34 -19.59
CA SER A 127 -14.36 -1.68 -20.86
C SER A 127 -13.65 -0.34 -21.08
N LEU A 128 -13.07 0.25 -20.03
CA LEU A 128 -12.30 1.49 -20.10
C LEU A 128 -10.84 1.24 -20.52
N PHE A 129 -10.34 0.01 -20.39
CA PHE A 129 -8.97 -0.38 -20.76
C PHE A 129 -8.85 -0.67 -22.26
N ILE A 130 -9.03 0.36 -23.08
CA ILE A 130 -8.94 0.26 -24.56
C ILE A 130 -7.48 0.32 -25.04
N HIS A 131 -6.63 1.03 -24.30
CA HIS A 131 -5.23 1.28 -24.68
C HIS A 131 -4.30 1.03 -23.48
N PRO A 132 -3.10 0.46 -23.69
CA PRO A 132 -2.15 0.18 -22.61
C PRO A 132 -1.60 1.41 -21.87
N THR A 133 -1.79 2.62 -22.42
CA THR A 133 -1.35 3.88 -21.78
C THR A 133 -2.37 4.47 -20.81
N ILE A 134 -3.52 3.82 -20.63
CA ILE A 134 -4.57 4.25 -19.72
C ILE A 134 -4.25 3.73 -18.31
N SER A 135 -4.12 4.65 -17.36
CA SER A 135 -4.06 4.36 -15.93
C SER A 135 -5.37 4.82 -15.28
N LEU A 136 -6.03 3.91 -14.60
CA LEU A 136 -7.31 4.15 -13.94
C LEU A 136 -7.09 4.32 -12.43
N LEU A 137 -7.47 5.49 -11.91
CA LEU A 137 -7.48 5.82 -10.49
C LEU A 137 -8.94 5.92 -10.03
N CYS A 138 -9.37 5.09 -9.10
CA CYS A 138 -10.73 5.12 -8.59
C CYS A 138 -10.75 5.22 -7.07
N THR A 139 -11.71 5.98 -6.53
CA THR A 139 -11.92 6.07 -5.08
C THR A 139 -13.14 5.27 -4.65
N TYR A 140 -12.97 4.48 -3.60
CA TYR A 140 -14.04 3.74 -2.93
C TYR A 140 -14.07 4.15 -1.46
N HIS A 141 -15.21 4.66 -1.01
CA HIS A 141 -15.41 5.13 0.35
C HIS A 141 -15.87 3.96 1.24
N LEU A 142 -15.04 3.56 2.21
CA LEU A 142 -15.32 2.41 3.09
C LEU A 142 -16.53 2.61 4.01
N ASP A 143 -16.81 3.87 4.36
CA ASP A 143 -17.80 4.25 5.36
C ASP A 143 -19.19 4.52 4.76
N ILE A 144 -19.35 4.40 3.43
CA ILE A 144 -20.66 4.58 2.79
C ILE A 144 -21.33 3.20 2.67
N PRO A 145 -22.45 2.96 3.37
CA PRO A 145 -23.13 1.68 3.32
C PRO A 145 -23.68 1.45 1.91
N LEU A 146 -23.53 0.22 1.42
CA LEU A 146 -24.21 -0.21 0.20
C LEU A 146 -25.68 -0.51 0.54
N PRO A 147 -26.61 -0.29 -0.41
CA PRO A 147 -27.98 -0.74 -0.23
C PRO A 147 -27.99 -2.23 0.07
N SER A 148 -28.75 -2.64 1.09
CA SER A 148 -28.86 -4.04 1.49
C SER A 148 -29.30 -4.87 0.28
N PRO A 149 -28.69 -6.05 0.03
CA PRO A 149 -29.05 -6.88 -1.10
C PRO A 149 -30.55 -7.17 -1.03
N THR A 150 -31.28 -6.76 -2.07
CA THR A 150 -32.67 -7.20 -2.25
C THR A 150 -32.67 -8.72 -2.36
N THR A 151 -33.80 -9.35 -1.99
CA THR A 151 -34.03 -10.82 -1.99
C THR A 151 -33.70 -11.53 -3.31
N THR A 152 -33.41 -10.79 -4.38
CA THR A 152 -33.04 -11.24 -5.72
C THR A 152 -31.52 -11.34 -5.96
N THR A 153 -30.68 -10.98 -4.98
CA THR A 153 -29.21 -10.98 -5.15
C THR A 153 -28.66 -12.35 -4.79
N ASN A 154 -27.90 -12.97 -5.71
CA ASN A 154 -27.32 -14.30 -5.50
C ASN A 154 -26.36 -14.26 -4.29
N PRO A 155 -26.56 -15.11 -3.26
CA PRO A 155 -25.75 -15.10 -2.05
C PRO A 155 -24.28 -15.47 -2.29
N TYR A 156 -23.97 -16.10 -3.43
CA TYR A 156 -22.61 -16.47 -3.83
C TYR A 156 -21.87 -15.36 -4.60
N THR A 157 -22.54 -14.24 -4.91
CA THR A 157 -21.89 -13.12 -5.58
C THR A 157 -20.95 -12.40 -4.60
N PRO A 158 -19.66 -12.21 -4.94
CA PRO A 158 -18.73 -11.51 -4.06
C PRO A 158 -19.19 -10.07 -3.84
N THR A 159 -18.86 -9.52 -2.67
CA THR A 159 -19.14 -8.11 -2.40
C THR A 159 -18.44 -7.21 -3.43
N PRO A 160 -19.00 -6.02 -3.75
CA PRO A 160 -18.35 -5.08 -4.66
C PRO A 160 -16.92 -4.73 -4.24
N LEU A 161 -16.68 -4.56 -2.94
CA LEU A 161 -15.35 -4.31 -2.39
C LEU A 161 -14.40 -5.47 -2.67
N THR A 162 -14.81 -6.72 -2.42
CA THR A 162 -14.01 -7.91 -2.75
C THR A 162 -13.66 -7.96 -4.24
N THR A 163 -14.62 -7.64 -5.11
CA THR A 163 -14.41 -7.60 -6.55
C THR A 163 -13.39 -6.50 -6.92
N LEU A 164 -13.53 -5.28 -6.39
CA LEU A 164 -12.59 -4.18 -6.62
C LEU A 164 -11.19 -4.50 -6.12
N LEU A 165 -11.08 -5.07 -4.91
CA LEU A 165 -9.82 -5.53 -4.35
C LEU A 165 -9.19 -6.60 -5.25
N SER A 166 -9.97 -7.50 -5.83
CA SER A 166 -9.45 -8.54 -6.73
C SER A 166 -8.94 -7.97 -8.07
N LEU A 167 -9.62 -6.96 -8.62
CA LEU A 167 -9.27 -6.30 -9.88
C LEU A 167 -8.09 -5.34 -9.73
N ALA A 168 -7.94 -4.71 -8.56
CA ALA A 168 -6.92 -3.70 -8.30
C ALA A 168 -5.51 -4.28 -8.39
N THR A 169 -4.65 -3.57 -9.12
CA THR A 169 -3.21 -3.90 -9.24
C THR A 169 -2.37 -3.09 -8.25
N ALA A 170 -2.88 -1.94 -7.82
CA ALA A 170 -2.39 -1.20 -6.68
C ALA A 170 -3.56 -0.74 -5.80
N ILE A 171 -3.39 -0.82 -4.48
CA ILE A 171 -4.36 -0.38 -3.48
C ILE A 171 -3.69 0.65 -2.59
N LEU A 172 -4.35 1.78 -2.39
CA LEU A 172 -3.90 2.90 -1.57
C LEU A 172 -4.90 3.14 -0.44
N GLU A 173 -4.45 2.96 0.78
CA GLU A 173 -5.23 3.18 2.01
C GLU A 173 -4.69 4.44 2.72
N PRO A 174 -5.31 5.61 2.54
CA PRO A 174 -4.98 6.80 3.31
C PRO A 174 -5.51 6.69 4.75
N HIS A 175 -4.63 6.96 5.71
CA HIS A 175 -4.89 6.99 7.14
C HIS A 175 -4.49 8.34 7.72
N ASN A 176 -5.24 8.79 8.73
CA ASN A 176 -4.92 10.03 9.44
C ASN A 176 -3.64 9.84 10.27
N PHE A 177 -2.67 10.73 10.08
CA PHE A 177 -1.39 10.69 10.78
C PHE A 177 -1.56 10.74 12.31
N THR A 178 -2.44 11.62 12.81
CA THR A 178 -2.65 11.79 14.26
C THR A 178 -3.28 10.55 14.90
N HIS A 179 -4.20 9.90 14.20
CA HIS A 179 -4.83 8.66 14.67
C HIS A 179 -3.81 7.53 14.77
N ALA A 180 -2.98 7.36 13.74
CA ALA A 180 -1.93 6.34 13.75
C ALA A 180 -0.88 6.61 14.84
N LEU A 181 -0.49 7.87 15.04
CA LEU A 181 0.44 8.25 16.09
C LEU A 181 -0.13 8.00 17.49
N ALA A 182 -1.42 8.27 17.70
CA ALA A 182 -2.10 7.96 18.95
C ALA A 182 -2.13 6.44 19.23
N ARG A 183 -2.38 5.61 18.21
CA ARG A 183 -2.30 4.14 18.33
C ARG A 183 -0.89 3.66 18.62
N LYS A 184 0.13 4.21 17.94
CA LYS A 184 1.53 3.92 18.26
C LYS A 184 1.84 4.24 19.72
N ARG A 185 1.53 5.46 20.17
CA ARG A 185 1.76 5.89 21.57
C ARG A 185 1.04 5.00 22.59
N ALA A 186 -0.13 4.47 22.25
CA ALA A 186 -0.83 3.51 23.10
C ALA A 186 -0.07 2.17 23.17
N ARG A 187 0.36 1.62 22.03
CA ARG A 187 1.19 0.40 21.96
C ARG A 187 2.50 0.54 22.73
N ASP A 188 3.21 1.65 22.53
CA ASP A 188 4.48 1.94 23.22
C ASP A 188 4.30 1.99 24.74
N LYS A 189 3.12 2.40 25.21
CA LYS A 189 2.75 2.46 26.64
C LYS A 189 2.01 1.21 27.12
N SER A 190 1.87 0.18 26.29
CA SER A 190 1.03 -1.00 26.55
C SER A 190 -0.40 -0.65 27.00
N ALA A 191 -0.94 0.48 26.54
CA ALA A 191 -2.29 0.94 26.79
C ALA A 191 -3.23 0.46 25.67
N ARG A 192 -4.54 0.43 25.94
CA ARG A 192 -5.55 0.13 24.92
C ARG A 192 -5.45 1.12 23.75
N GLU A 193 -5.46 0.60 22.53
CA GLU A 193 -5.46 1.44 21.33
C GLU A 193 -6.74 2.26 21.21
N PRO A 194 -6.63 3.56 20.89
CA PRO A 194 -7.80 4.38 20.61
C PRO A 194 -8.45 3.98 19.29
N GLU A 195 -9.77 3.89 19.32
CA GLU A 195 -10.63 3.69 18.17
C GLU A 195 -11.12 5.07 17.69
N PHE A 196 -11.24 5.24 16.37
CA PHE A 196 -11.61 6.53 15.76
C PHE A 196 -12.68 6.31 14.69
N GLY A 197 -13.51 7.33 14.47
CA GLY A 197 -14.56 7.29 13.45
C GLY A 197 -15.74 6.43 13.89
N ILE A 198 -16.28 5.63 12.97
CA ILE A 198 -17.48 4.80 13.21
C ILE A 198 -17.22 3.76 14.31
N ALA A 199 -15.99 3.25 14.41
CA ALA A 199 -15.60 2.27 15.42
C ALA A 199 -15.71 2.81 16.86
N GLU A 200 -15.67 4.13 17.05
CA GLU A 200 -15.77 4.73 18.40
C GLU A 200 -17.14 4.47 19.05
N GLY A 201 -18.15 4.05 18.28
CA GLY A 201 -19.48 3.71 18.79
C GLY A 201 -20.22 4.91 19.40
N ARG A 202 -19.74 6.13 19.14
CA ARG A 202 -20.38 7.36 19.62
C ARG A 202 -21.58 7.71 18.75
N GLU A 203 -22.72 7.89 19.40
CA GLU A 203 -23.92 8.40 18.75
C GLU A 203 -23.72 9.88 18.38
N GLY A 204 -24.07 10.25 17.14
CA GLY A 204 -23.98 11.62 16.64
C GLY A 204 -23.49 11.71 15.20
N VAL A 205 -23.25 12.94 14.74
CA VAL A 205 -22.64 13.20 13.42
C VAL A 205 -21.14 13.06 13.53
N ILE A 206 -20.58 12.03 12.89
CA ILE A 206 -19.14 11.84 12.81
C ILE A 206 -18.58 12.87 11.84
N MET A 207 -17.82 13.82 12.37
CA MET A 207 -17.04 14.74 11.55
C MET A 207 -15.60 14.26 11.49
N GLY A 208 -15.05 14.14 10.28
CA GLY A 208 -13.63 13.95 10.09
C GLY A 208 -12.88 15.10 10.75
N LEU A 209 -12.05 14.79 11.74
CA LEU A 209 -11.12 15.76 12.30
C LEU A 209 -10.08 16.04 11.20
N GLY A 210 -10.36 17.02 10.33
CA GLY A 210 -9.40 17.46 9.32
C GLY A 210 -8.08 17.72 10.04
N ASN A 211 -6.96 17.22 9.47
CA ASN A 211 -5.64 17.16 10.10
C ASN A 211 -5.42 18.31 11.08
N GLY A 212 -5.69 18.05 12.35
CA GLY A 212 -5.91 19.07 13.35
C GLY A 212 -4.67 19.94 13.53
N LYS A 213 -4.83 21.15 14.05
CA LYS A 213 -3.74 22.05 14.42
C LYS A 213 -2.98 21.55 15.66
N THR A 214 -2.70 20.26 15.79
CA THR A 214 -1.76 19.78 16.82
C THR A 214 -0.34 20.18 16.40
N ALA A 215 0.53 20.45 17.37
CA ALA A 215 1.90 20.90 17.08
C ALA A 215 2.68 19.92 16.18
N ASP A 216 2.34 18.63 16.24
CA ASP A 216 2.90 17.56 15.43
C ASP A 216 2.25 17.45 14.03
N ALA A 217 0.98 17.84 13.85
CA ALA A 217 0.27 17.75 12.57
C ALA A 217 0.25 19.07 11.78
N LYS A 218 1.12 20.03 12.13
CA LYS A 218 1.21 21.37 11.51
C LYS A 218 1.39 21.36 9.99
N LYS A 219 1.78 20.23 9.38
CA LYS A 219 1.95 20.08 7.93
C LYS A 219 0.84 19.31 7.21
N GLY A 220 -0.22 18.90 7.91
CA GLY A 220 -1.32 18.16 7.29
C GLY A 220 -0.91 16.78 6.75
N GLU A 221 0.04 16.12 7.42
CA GLU A 221 0.57 14.81 7.03
C GLU A 221 -0.50 13.73 7.01
N ILE A 222 -0.37 12.80 6.06
CA ILE A 222 -1.27 11.67 5.83
C ILE A 222 -0.39 10.43 5.74
N ILE A 223 -0.80 9.33 6.38
CA ILE A 223 -0.13 8.04 6.19
C ILE A 223 -0.81 7.35 5.02
N ILE A 224 -0.04 6.79 4.10
CA ILE A 224 -0.55 6.04 2.95
C ILE A 224 0.02 4.65 3.03
N THR A 225 -0.83 3.66 3.20
CA THR A 225 -0.44 2.26 3.01
C THR A 225 -0.69 1.88 1.56
N LEU A 226 0.37 1.45 0.90
CA LEU A 226 0.37 1.05 -0.50
C LEU A 226 0.58 -0.46 -0.60
N GLU A 227 -0.36 -1.15 -1.22
CA GLU A 227 -0.19 -2.52 -1.67
C GLU A 227 -0.02 -2.52 -3.19
N ILE A 228 1.13 -3.00 -3.68
CA ILE A 228 1.36 -3.25 -5.12
C ILE A 228 1.38 -4.76 -5.34
N ARG A 229 0.59 -5.22 -6.29
CA ARG A 229 0.57 -6.64 -6.70
C ARG A 229 1.51 -6.88 -7.87
N ARG A 230 2.37 -7.89 -7.72
CA ARG A 230 3.26 -8.35 -8.78
C ARG A 230 2.48 -9.20 -9.79
N ARG A 231 3.09 -9.44 -10.95
CA ARG A 231 2.54 -10.36 -11.98
C ARG A 231 2.36 -11.79 -11.44
N SER A 232 3.10 -12.19 -10.41
CA SER A 232 2.96 -13.47 -9.71
C SER A 232 1.79 -13.54 -8.72
N GLY A 233 1.00 -12.47 -8.58
CA GLY A 233 -0.13 -12.39 -7.64
C GLY A 233 0.26 -12.04 -6.20
N ARG A 234 1.54 -12.16 -5.81
CA ARG A 234 2.02 -11.74 -4.49
C ARG A 234 2.02 -10.21 -4.37
N GLY A 235 1.36 -9.69 -3.35
CA GLY A 235 1.35 -8.26 -2.98
C GLY A 235 2.56 -7.88 -2.11
N THR A 236 3.10 -6.69 -2.32
CA THR A 236 4.03 -6.04 -1.39
C THR A 236 3.32 -4.84 -0.77
N ARG A 237 3.21 -4.82 0.56
CA ARG A 237 2.54 -3.77 1.34
C ARG A 237 3.59 -2.93 2.06
N GLU A 238 3.61 -1.63 1.79
CA GLU A 238 4.54 -0.67 2.38
C GLU A 238 3.76 0.55 2.87
N SER A 239 4.19 1.17 3.98
CA SER A 239 3.52 2.35 4.54
C SER A 239 4.40 3.59 4.45
N PHE A 240 3.79 4.71 4.09
CA PHE A 240 4.47 5.97 3.80
C PHE A 240 3.85 7.13 4.54
N VAL A 241 4.66 8.12 4.90
CA VAL A 241 4.17 9.44 5.31
C VAL A 241 4.18 10.35 4.10
N TYR A 242 3.01 10.84 3.75
CA TYR A 242 2.78 11.85 2.73
C TYR A 242 2.59 13.21 3.39
N THR A 243 3.45 14.17 3.04
CA THR A 243 3.31 15.56 3.45
C THR A 243 2.81 16.35 2.25
N PRO A 244 1.59 16.93 2.30
CA PRO A 244 1.11 17.77 1.21
C PRO A 244 2.00 19.01 1.07
N PRO A 245 2.13 19.57 -0.15
CA PRO A 245 2.81 20.84 -0.32
C PRO A 245 2.05 21.95 0.45
N PRO A 246 2.76 23.01 0.88
CA PRO A 246 2.09 24.16 1.46
C PRO A 246 1.07 24.74 0.47
N PRO A 247 -0.08 25.25 0.95
CA PRO A 247 -1.08 25.84 0.06
C PRO A 247 -0.44 27.00 -0.71
N PRO A 248 -0.69 27.11 -2.02
CA PRO A 248 -0.15 28.21 -2.80
C PRO A 248 -0.66 29.55 -2.25
N PRO A 249 0.18 30.59 -2.17
CA PRO A 249 -0.27 31.93 -1.81
C PRO A 249 -1.34 32.38 -2.82
N ALA A 250 -2.42 32.98 -2.32
CA ALA A 250 -3.69 33.25 -3.02
C ALA A 250 -3.61 34.09 -4.32
N HIS A 251 -2.42 34.46 -4.79
CA HIS A 251 -2.19 35.39 -5.89
C HIS A 251 -1.39 34.84 -7.07
N HIS A 252 -0.97 33.57 -7.07
CA HIS A 252 -0.29 32.98 -8.23
C HIS A 252 -1.27 32.26 -9.16
N THR A 253 -1.67 32.96 -10.22
CA THR A 253 -2.39 32.45 -11.40
C THR A 253 -1.48 31.70 -12.39
N SER A 254 -0.28 31.30 -11.95
CA SER A 254 0.75 30.68 -12.79
C SER A 254 0.60 29.15 -12.76
N PHE A 255 0.07 28.57 -13.84
CA PHE A 255 -0.22 27.14 -14.01
C PHE A 255 1.02 26.22 -14.15
N SER A 256 2.21 26.69 -13.78
CA SER A 256 3.45 25.91 -13.89
C SER A 256 3.78 25.25 -12.56
N ILE A 257 3.25 24.04 -12.33
CA ILE A 257 3.61 23.22 -11.17
C ILE A 257 5.06 22.77 -11.33
N MET A 258 5.93 23.21 -10.44
CA MET A 258 7.31 22.76 -10.39
C MET A 258 7.45 21.55 -9.47
N THR A 259 8.59 20.85 -9.54
CA THR A 259 8.88 19.72 -8.65
C THR A 259 8.87 20.10 -7.17
N LYS A 260 9.04 21.40 -6.85
CA LYS A 260 8.96 21.96 -5.50
C LYS A 260 7.53 22.04 -4.93
N ASP A 261 6.52 21.95 -5.80
CA ASP A 261 5.09 21.97 -5.45
C ASP A 261 4.50 20.55 -5.29
N LEU A 262 5.37 19.52 -5.36
CA LEU A 262 5.00 18.14 -5.06
C LEU A 262 5.03 17.89 -3.55
N GLY A 263 4.16 17.00 -3.09
CA GLY A 263 4.21 16.54 -1.71
C GLY A 263 5.43 15.65 -1.51
N THR A 264 6.04 15.74 -0.33
CA THR A 264 7.15 14.87 0.04
C THR A 264 6.61 13.54 0.55
N ILE A 265 7.29 12.46 0.18
CA ILE A 265 6.96 11.11 0.66
C ILE A 265 8.19 10.53 1.33
N GLN A 266 7.98 9.97 2.51
CA GLN A 266 8.98 9.28 3.29
C GLN A 266 8.44 7.90 3.73
N LEU A 267 9.31 6.91 3.92
CA LEU A 267 8.91 5.64 4.53
C LEU A 267 8.42 5.89 5.97
N LEU A 268 7.38 5.17 6.39
CA LEU A 268 6.84 5.34 7.75
C LEU A 268 7.91 5.12 8.82
N ASP A 269 8.74 4.10 8.66
CA ASP A 269 9.77 3.73 9.65
C ASP A 269 10.92 4.74 9.73
N GLU A 270 11.15 5.53 8.68
CA GLU A 270 12.16 6.60 8.67
C GLU A 270 11.62 7.91 9.29
N HIS A 271 10.32 8.03 9.48
CA HIS A 271 9.73 9.27 10.00
C HIS A 271 10.06 9.42 11.50
N PRO A 272 10.54 10.58 11.98
CA PRO A 272 10.99 10.75 13.37
C PRO A 272 9.97 10.35 14.45
N SER A 273 8.67 10.53 14.19
CA SER A 273 7.61 10.13 15.13
C SER A 273 7.37 8.62 15.17
N PHE A 274 7.80 7.89 14.13
CA PHE A 274 7.57 6.47 13.93
C PHE A 274 8.83 5.63 14.07
N ALA A 275 10.01 6.21 13.87
CA ALA A 275 11.30 5.57 14.12
C ALA A 275 11.36 4.90 15.50
N ALA A 276 11.97 3.72 15.55
CA ALA A 276 12.31 3.10 16.81
C ALA A 276 13.31 4.00 17.54
N PRO A 277 13.25 4.11 18.88
CA PRO A 277 14.31 4.78 19.62
C PRO A 277 15.63 4.10 19.27
N GLU A 278 16.60 4.88 18.78
CA GLU A 278 17.95 4.39 18.61
C GLU A 278 18.44 3.96 20.00
N ILE A 279 18.61 2.65 20.20
CA ILE A 279 19.32 2.14 21.37
C ILE A 279 20.78 2.50 21.13
N SER A 280 21.16 3.71 21.55
CA SER A 280 22.53 4.17 21.46
C SER A 280 23.36 3.36 22.46
N ASP A 281 24.19 2.44 21.96
CA ASP A 281 25.32 1.82 22.67
C ASP A 281 26.43 2.84 23.00
N HIS A 282 26.07 4.06 23.39
CA HIS A 282 26.98 5.19 23.40
C HIS A 282 26.77 6.12 24.59
N ASP A 283 26.49 5.56 25.77
CA ASP A 283 26.57 6.34 27.00
C ASP A 283 27.00 5.49 28.21
N SER A 284 28.32 5.35 28.40
CA SER A 284 29.02 5.31 29.71
C SER A 284 30.48 4.83 29.58
N MET A 285 31.31 5.51 28.80
CA MET A 285 32.77 5.42 28.97
C MET A 285 33.21 6.37 30.10
N ALA A 286 32.63 6.21 31.29
CA ALA A 286 33.15 6.79 32.52
C ALA A 286 34.19 5.82 33.07
N LYS A 287 35.45 6.27 33.13
CA LYS A 287 36.54 5.57 33.84
C LYS A 287 36.12 5.23 35.27
N VAL A 288 35.84 3.97 35.54
CA VAL A 288 36.02 3.37 36.87
C VAL A 288 36.58 1.97 36.64
N GLY A 289 37.81 1.74 37.12
CA GLY A 289 38.42 0.42 37.13
C GLY A 289 37.78 -0.47 38.18
N GLY A 290 37.82 -1.77 37.93
CA GLY A 290 37.36 -2.79 38.88
C GLY A 290 36.36 -3.73 38.23
N ASP A 291 36.87 -4.89 37.86
CA ASP A 291 36.19 -6.19 37.77
C ASP A 291 34.84 -6.25 38.50
N GLU A 292 33.76 -6.43 37.73
CA GLU A 292 32.63 -7.36 37.93
C GLU A 292 31.46 -6.95 37.03
N GLY A 293 30.83 -7.96 36.41
CA GLY A 293 29.94 -7.79 35.26
C GLY A 293 28.76 -6.85 35.49
N ILE A 294 28.65 -5.84 34.62
CA ILE A 294 27.41 -5.11 34.38
C ILE A 294 27.03 -5.36 32.92
N VAL A 295 26.26 -6.43 32.73
CA VAL A 295 25.51 -6.69 31.51
C VAL A 295 24.38 -5.66 31.48
N GLY A 296 24.50 -4.66 30.62
CA GLY A 296 23.47 -3.66 30.40
C GLY A 296 22.13 -4.29 30.01
N ASP A 297 21.05 -3.67 30.49
CA ASP A 297 19.64 -4.05 30.34
C ASP A 297 19.23 -4.41 28.90
N VAL A 298 19.31 -5.70 28.58
CA VAL A 298 18.50 -6.34 27.53
C VAL A 298 17.77 -7.52 28.17
N THR A 299 16.43 -7.47 28.15
CA THR A 299 15.56 -8.38 28.92
C THR A 299 15.65 -9.85 28.48
N PHE A 300 16.34 -10.17 27.39
CA PHE A 300 16.58 -11.54 26.95
C PHE A 300 17.80 -11.62 26.03
N ASN A 301 18.96 -11.94 26.59
CA ASN A 301 20.08 -12.44 25.81
C ASN A 301 19.84 -13.93 25.49
N LEU A 302 19.44 -14.21 24.24
CA LEU A 302 19.27 -15.57 23.69
C LEU A 302 20.61 -16.27 23.36
N GLY A 303 21.74 -15.63 23.67
CA GLY A 303 23.05 -16.25 23.57
C GLY A 303 23.28 -17.25 24.70
N LEU A 304 23.74 -18.46 24.38
CA LEU A 304 24.24 -19.38 25.40
C LEU A 304 25.43 -18.72 26.08
N THR A 305 25.38 -18.61 27.40
CA THR A 305 26.55 -18.19 28.18
C THR A 305 27.70 -19.16 27.92
N GLU A 306 28.93 -18.69 28.04
CA GLU A 306 30.12 -19.52 27.77
C GLU A 306 30.15 -20.80 28.64
N LYS A 307 29.55 -20.71 29.84
CA LYS A 307 29.32 -21.86 30.73
C LYS A 307 28.33 -22.87 30.14
N GLN A 308 27.18 -22.42 29.63
CA GLN A 308 26.19 -23.29 28.98
C GLN A 308 26.71 -23.91 27.68
N LYS A 309 27.56 -23.20 26.93
CA LYS A 309 28.24 -23.74 25.75
C LYS A 309 29.19 -24.87 26.13
N ARG A 310 29.99 -24.68 27.18
CA ARG A 310 30.91 -25.69 27.70
C ARG A 310 30.18 -26.91 28.25
N ASP A 311 29.07 -26.69 28.95
CA ASP A 311 28.24 -27.78 29.46
C ASP A 311 27.59 -28.57 28.32
N ARG A 312 27.13 -27.91 27.25
CA ARG A 312 26.62 -28.57 26.02
C ARG A 312 27.71 -29.40 25.33
N GLU A 313 28.93 -28.88 25.24
CA GLU A 313 30.05 -29.58 24.59
C GLU A 313 30.55 -30.79 25.40
N ASN A 314 30.37 -30.78 26.72
CA ASN A 314 30.73 -31.88 27.62
C ASN A 314 29.65 -32.99 27.73
N VAL A 315 28.46 -32.78 27.16
CA VAL A 315 27.43 -33.82 27.12
C VAL A 315 27.77 -34.83 26.03
N VAL A 316 28.30 -35.98 26.44
CA VAL A 316 28.56 -37.12 25.55
C VAL A 316 27.27 -37.93 25.41
N LEU A 317 26.63 -37.80 24.25
CA LEU A 317 25.47 -38.63 23.90
C LEU A 317 25.94 -40.04 23.48
N PRO A 318 25.18 -41.09 23.81
CA PRO A 318 25.41 -42.42 23.24
C PRO A 318 25.40 -42.34 21.70
N TYR A 319 26.38 -42.97 21.04
CA TYR A 319 26.55 -43.02 19.57
C TYR A 319 26.90 -41.70 18.85
N PHE A 320 27.22 -40.63 19.58
CA PHE A 320 27.62 -39.34 18.99
C PHE A 320 28.89 -39.44 18.13
N ASP A 321 29.77 -40.40 18.45
CA ASP A 321 31.00 -40.68 17.71
C ASP A 321 30.74 -41.24 16.30
N ALA A 322 29.54 -41.78 16.02
CA ALA A 322 29.18 -42.30 14.70
C ALA A 322 28.82 -41.18 13.70
N GLN A 323 28.58 -39.95 14.17
CA GLN A 323 28.26 -38.78 13.33
C GLN A 323 29.47 -37.89 13.04
N LYS A 324 30.60 -38.09 13.74
CA LYS A 324 31.84 -37.36 13.44
C LYS A 324 32.53 -37.99 12.24
N GLU A 325 32.90 -37.16 11.28
CA GLU A 325 33.66 -37.53 10.08
C GLU A 325 35.00 -38.17 10.50
N GLY A 326 35.06 -39.51 10.45
CA GLY A 326 36.21 -40.31 10.90
C GLY A 326 35.97 -41.25 12.10
N GLY A 327 34.72 -41.38 12.60
CA GLY A 327 34.39 -42.31 13.68
C GLY A 327 34.68 -43.78 13.36
N ILE A 328 35.49 -44.44 14.20
CA ILE A 328 35.91 -45.86 14.11
C ILE A 328 34.73 -46.85 14.34
N GLY A 329 33.53 -46.35 14.64
CA GLY A 329 32.33 -47.17 14.83
C GLY A 329 31.49 -47.28 13.56
N SER A 330 31.33 -48.49 13.02
CA SER A 330 30.51 -48.82 11.83
C SER A 330 28.99 -48.68 12.04
N GLY A 331 28.53 -47.78 12.91
CA GLY A 331 27.17 -47.76 13.45
C GLY A 331 26.16 -46.85 12.75
N GLY A 332 26.53 -46.19 11.65
CA GLY A 332 25.70 -45.14 11.04
C GLY A 332 25.26 -45.38 9.58
N LYS A 333 25.50 -46.56 9.01
CA LYS A 333 25.14 -46.83 7.62
C LYS A 333 23.70 -47.35 7.54
N ILE A 334 22.75 -46.46 7.28
CA ILE A 334 21.38 -46.85 6.96
C ILE A 334 21.41 -47.49 5.56
N LEU A 335 21.28 -48.81 5.51
CA LEU A 335 21.09 -49.55 4.26
C LEU A 335 19.59 -49.54 3.96
N TYR A 336 19.19 -48.73 2.99
CA TYR A 336 17.86 -48.81 2.41
C TYR A 336 17.87 -49.92 1.35
N GLU A 337 17.13 -50.99 1.62
CA GLU A 337 16.90 -52.05 0.63
C GLU A 337 15.55 -51.74 -0.02
N MET A 338 15.58 -51.29 -1.28
CA MET A 338 14.37 -50.85 -2.00
C MET A 338 13.36 -52.00 -2.09
N GLY A 339 12.15 -51.77 -1.58
CA GLY A 339 11.05 -52.71 -1.73
C GLY A 339 10.56 -52.74 -3.18
N ALA A 340 9.95 -53.85 -3.61
CA ALA A 340 9.36 -53.94 -4.96
C ALA A 340 8.26 -52.88 -5.22
N GLU A 341 7.71 -52.31 -4.16
CA GLU A 341 6.69 -51.26 -4.15
C GLU A 341 7.25 -49.84 -4.36
N ASP A 342 8.53 -49.60 -4.09
CA ASP A 342 9.17 -48.27 -4.29
C ASP A 342 9.57 -48.02 -5.75
N ARG A 343 9.44 -49.03 -6.62
CA ARG A 343 9.90 -48.98 -8.01
C ARG A 343 8.93 -48.22 -8.93
N GLU A 344 7.69 -48.03 -8.50
CA GLU A 344 6.64 -47.39 -9.31
C GLU A 344 6.50 -45.88 -9.04
N ASP A 345 7.10 -45.37 -7.96
CA ASP A 345 7.01 -43.95 -7.55
C ASP A 345 8.27 -43.11 -7.92
N PHE A 346 9.32 -43.74 -8.44
CA PHE A 346 10.52 -43.04 -8.94
C PHE A 346 10.38 -42.81 -10.45
N ASP A 347 9.70 -41.73 -10.82
CA ASP A 347 9.60 -41.26 -12.21
C ASP A 347 10.88 -40.49 -12.56
N ASP A 348 11.72 -41.04 -13.44
CA ASP A 348 13.07 -40.55 -13.79
C ASP A 348 13.07 -39.20 -14.56
N GLU A 349 11.95 -38.47 -14.64
CA GLU A 349 11.82 -37.23 -15.43
C GLU A 349 12.02 -35.90 -14.66
N GLU A 350 12.23 -35.90 -13.34
CA GLU A 350 12.24 -34.63 -12.55
C GLU A 350 13.62 -34.10 -12.12
N ASP A 351 14.74 -34.57 -12.69
CA ASP A 351 16.09 -34.13 -12.28
C ASP A 351 17.01 -33.65 -13.44
N GLU A 352 16.51 -32.71 -14.27
CA GLU A 352 17.38 -31.80 -15.05
C GLU A 352 17.08 -30.32 -14.71
N ILE A 353 17.78 -29.78 -13.71
CA ILE A 353 18.00 -28.32 -13.53
C ILE A 353 19.45 -27.98 -13.18
#